data_AF-A0A3P7MJ67-F1
#
_entry.id   AF-A0A3P7MJ67-F1
#
_cell.length_a   1.000
_cell.length_b   1.000
_cell.length_c   1.000
_cell.angle_alpha   90.00
_cell.angle_beta   90.00
_cell.angle_gamma   90.00
#
_symmetry.space_group_name_H-M   'P 1'
#
loop_
_entity.id
_entity.type
_entity.pdbx_description
1 polymer ?
#
loop_
_entity_poly.entity_id
_entity_poly.type
_entity_poly.pdbx_seq_one_letter_code
_entity_poly.pdbx_strand_id
1 'polypeptide(L)'
;MQCWVPNQWTGTWEVFAESYCFVENTYFVPMNQSNLPAAHTREGREMIYYQWVPFILSLMAFCFYIPRGVWKIFSPYSGLALADLMTAARKSAKTGAEDKLIPCVATTLQKAPTSKVLHYGSSLFNLYIIVKILIFANLLLQFFFLNHFLGTEYTFWGAGILNDMLHGRQWQQSGHFPRVAFCDLTVREMGNINNWTVQCVLMVSVYSSRRQRAIRVLRRKAVEKPFSGEETT
;
A
#
# COMPACT_ATOMS: atom_id res chain seq x y z
N MET A 1 12.27 1.06 12.96
CA MET A 1 12.95 -0.23 12.70
C MET A 1 13.79 -0.60 13.92
N GLN A 2 14.20 -1.87 14.06
CA GLN A 2 15.04 -2.33 15.17
C GLN A 2 16.24 -3.08 14.61
N CYS A 3 17.42 -2.76 15.11
CA CYS A 3 18.67 -3.35 14.63
C CYS A 3 19.36 -4.13 15.74
N TRP A 4 19.99 -5.22 15.35
CA TRP A 4 20.91 -5.97 16.18
C TRP A 4 22.26 -5.24 16.18
N VAL A 5 22.53 -4.52 17.26
CA VAL A 5 23.80 -3.83 17.51
C VAL A 5 24.63 -4.59 18.53
N PRO A 6 25.98 -4.53 18.44
CA PRO A 6 26.84 -5.25 19.35
C PRO A 6 26.81 -4.62 20.76
N ASN A 7 27.14 -5.41 21.78
CA ASN A 7 26.91 -5.03 23.20
C ASN A 7 27.80 -3.88 23.70
N GLN A 8 28.91 -3.58 23.02
CA GLN A 8 29.78 -2.46 23.36
C GLN A 8 29.17 -1.08 23.02
N TRP A 9 28.11 -1.01 22.23
CA TRP A 9 27.49 0.26 21.85
C TRP A 9 26.56 0.78 22.95
N THR A 10 26.69 2.07 23.27
CA THR A 10 25.77 2.74 24.20
C THR A 10 24.37 2.87 23.57
N GLY A 11 23.33 3.06 24.39
CA GLY A 11 21.95 3.18 23.89
C GLY A 11 21.71 4.34 22.92
N THR A 12 22.54 5.41 22.92
CA THR A 12 22.46 6.48 21.91
C THR A 12 22.95 6.04 20.54
N TRP A 13 24.02 5.24 20.48
CA TRP A 13 24.53 4.62 19.25
C TRP A 13 23.52 3.63 18.66
N GLU A 14 22.79 2.88 19.50
CA GLU A 14 21.68 2.02 19.06
C GLU A 14 20.61 2.84 18.33
N VAL A 15 20.14 3.95 18.92
CA VAL A 15 19.11 4.81 18.32
C VAL A 15 19.61 5.51 17.06
N PHE A 16 20.89 5.90 17.03
CA PHE A 16 21.53 6.47 15.85
C PHE A 16 21.55 5.45 14.69
N ALA A 17 22.04 4.23 14.93
CA ALA A 17 22.04 3.16 13.94
C ALA A 17 20.62 2.82 13.48
N GLU A 18 19.65 2.78 14.40
CA GLU A 18 18.23 2.57 14.09
C GLU A 18 17.63 3.68 13.21
N SER A 19 18.16 4.90 13.26
CA SER A 19 17.65 6.03 12.47
C SER A 19 18.39 6.14 11.13
N TYR A 20 19.71 5.94 11.13
CA TYR A 20 20.54 5.95 9.93
C TYR A 20 20.06 4.91 8.94
N CYS A 21 19.96 3.65 9.38
CA CYS A 21 19.55 2.54 8.53
C CYS A 21 18.06 2.58 8.15
N PHE A 22 17.26 3.51 8.70
CA PHE A 22 15.87 3.73 8.29
C PHE A 22 15.79 4.62 7.05
N VAL A 23 16.68 5.59 6.97
CA VAL A 23 16.77 6.55 5.87
C VAL A 23 17.59 5.96 4.73
N GLU A 24 18.67 5.25 5.06
CA GLU A 24 19.53 4.58 4.08
C GLU A 24 18.91 3.32 3.49
N ASN A 25 19.41 2.94 2.31
CA ASN A 25 18.94 1.76 1.60
C ASN A 25 19.37 0.48 2.35
N THR A 26 18.43 -0.45 2.49
CA THR A 26 18.68 -1.78 3.07
C THR A 26 18.58 -2.86 2.01
N TYR A 27 19.34 -3.94 2.17
CA TYR A 27 19.37 -5.05 1.22
C TYR A 27 19.05 -6.38 1.90
N PHE A 28 18.55 -7.34 1.13
CA PHE A 28 18.26 -8.68 1.62
C PHE A 28 19.36 -9.67 1.25
N VAL A 29 19.79 -10.46 2.23
CA VAL A 29 20.72 -11.59 2.04
C VAL A 29 20.11 -12.85 2.64
N PRO A 30 20.04 -13.96 1.89
CA PRO A 30 19.59 -15.23 2.44
C PRO A 30 20.59 -15.76 3.47
N MET A 31 20.10 -16.23 4.61
CA MET A 31 20.92 -16.75 5.73
C MET A 31 21.73 -18.01 5.40
N ASN A 32 21.50 -18.63 4.24
CA ASN A 32 22.20 -19.83 3.80
C ASN A 32 23.63 -19.53 3.30
N GLN A 33 23.96 -18.27 3.01
CA GLN A 33 25.30 -17.86 2.60
C GLN A 33 26.06 -17.29 3.80
N SER A 34 27.19 -17.91 4.15
CA SER A 34 28.03 -17.52 5.30
C SER A 34 28.84 -16.24 5.06
N ASN A 35 29.07 -15.87 3.79
CA ASN A 35 29.80 -14.66 3.42
C ASN A 35 28.83 -13.60 2.86
N LEU A 36 28.95 -12.35 3.33
CA LEU A 36 28.23 -11.24 2.71
C LEU A 36 28.78 -11.04 1.28
N PRO A 37 27.92 -10.89 0.26
CA PRO A 37 28.36 -10.69 -1.12
C PRO A 37 29.16 -9.38 -1.28
N ALA A 38 29.92 -9.25 -2.35
CA ALA A 38 30.69 -8.03 -2.63
C ALA A 38 29.77 -6.81 -2.81
N ALA A 39 30.26 -5.60 -2.48
CA ALA A 39 29.45 -4.37 -2.44
C ALA A 39 28.63 -4.11 -3.72
N HIS A 40 29.24 -4.32 -4.89
CA HIS A 40 28.57 -4.15 -6.19
C HIS A 40 27.36 -5.07 -6.40
N THR A 41 27.33 -6.26 -5.78
CA THR A 41 26.20 -7.19 -5.86
C THR A 41 25.11 -6.85 -4.84
N ARG A 42 25.39 -5.99 -3.85
CA ARG A 42 24.43 -5.55 -2.82
C ARG A 42 23.52 -4.45 -3.35
N GLU A 43 24.06 -3.53 -4.13
CA GLU A 43 23.32 -2.39 -4.73
C GLU A 43 22.13 -2.86 -5.57
N GLY A 44 22.30 -3.95 -6.34
CA GLY A 44 21.21 -4.54 -7.13
C GLY A 44 20.11 -5.26 -6.33
N ARG A 45 20.25 -5.39 -5.00
CA ARG A 45 19.28 -6.05 -4.11
C ARG A 45 18.68 -5.11 -3.06
N GLU A 46 18.83 -3.81 -3.26
CA GLU A 46 18.31 -2.79 -2.36
C GLU A 46 16.77 -2.67 -2.43
N MET A 47 16.15 -2.54 -1.26
CA MET A 47 14.70 -2.55 -1.10
C MET A 47 14.12 -1.13 -1.02
N ILE A 48 14.43 -0.30 -2.01
CA ILE A 48 14.03 1.12 -2.07
C ILE A 48 12.49 1.28 -2.18
N TYR A 49 11.82 0.30 -2.79
CA TYR A 49 10.38 0.37 -3.08
C TYR A 49 9.49 0.57 -1.83
N TYR A 50 9.87 0.07 -0.65
CA TYR A 50 9.04 0.24 0.57
C TYR A 50 8.83 1.70 0.98
N GLN A 51 9.80 2.58 0.70
CA GLN A 51 9.68 4.00 1.01
C GLN A 51 8.62 4.68 0.13
N TRP A 52 8.46 4.20 -1.12
CA TRP A 52 7.55 4.78 -2.11
C TRP A 52 6.13 4.20 -2.09
N VAL A 53 5.94 3.03 -1.45
CA VAL A 53 4.63 2.34 -1.35
C VAL A 53 3.50 3.29 -0.91
N PRO A 54 3.61 4.09 0.18
CA PRO A 54 2.51 4.95 0.62
C PRO A 54 2.10 6.01 -0.39
N PHE A 55 3.08 6.59 -1.10
CA PHE A 55 2.82 7.62 -2.12
C PHE A 55 2.15 7.03 -3.35
N ILE A 56 2.62 5.85 -3.78
CA ILE A 56 2.04 5.14 -4.92
C ILE A 56 0.61 4.68 -4.62
N LEU A 57 0.36 4.13 -3.43
CA LEU A 57 -0.99 3.75 -3.02
C LEU A 57 -1.93 4.96 -2.94
N SER A 58 -1.41 6.12 -2.50
CA SER A 58 -2.18 7.37 -2.50
C SER A 58 -2.53 7.83 -3.92
N LEU A 59 -1.58 7.73 -4.85
CA LEU A 59 -1.79 8.04 -6.26
C LEU A 59 -2.79 7.07 -6.92
N MET A 60 -2.67 5.77 -6.66
CA MET A 60 -3.61 4.75 -7.14
C MET A 60 -5.03 5.01 -6.63
N ALA A 61 -5.17 5.36 -5.35
CA ALA A 61 -6.45 5.75 -4.77
C ALA A 61 -7.03 6.96 -5.49
N PHE A 62 -6.23 8.00 -5.75
CA PHE A 62 -6.65 9.17 -6.51
C PHE A 62 -7.08 8.82 -7.94
N CYS A 63 -6.32 7.97 -8.62
CA CYS A 63 -6.65 7.49 -9.97
C CYS A 63 -8.00 6.76 -10.02
N PHE A 64 -8.41 6.06 -8.95
CA PHE A 64 -9.74 5.45 -8.86
C PHE A 64 -10.89 6.45 -8.65
N TYR A 65 -10.60 7.66 -8.18
CA TYR A 65 -11.61 8.72 -8.07
C TYR A 65 -11.91 9.38 -9.42
N ILE A 66 -10.95 9.44 -10.34
CA ILE A 66 -11.08 10.14 -11.63
C ILE A 66 -12.32 9.68 -12.42
N PRO A 67 -12.58 8.37 -12.65
CA PRO A 67 -13.74 7.97 -13.45
C PRO A 67 -15.08 8.31 -12.80
N ARG A 68 -15.13 8.32 -11.45
CA ARG A 68 -16.32 8.76 -10.70
C ARG A 68 -16.51 10.27 -10.80
N GLY A 69 -15.42 11.04 -10.78
CA GLY A 69 -15.40 12.47 -11.02
C GLY A 69 -15.95 12.81 -12.41
N VAL A 70 -15.46 12.11 -13.44
CA VAL A 70 -15.97 12.27 -14.82
C VAL A 70 -17.47 12.03 -14.88
N TRP A 71 -17.99 10.95 -14.29
CA TRP A 71 -19.45 10.73 -14.26
C TRP A 71 -20.21 11.85 -13.56
N LYS A 72 -19.73 12.29 -12.39
CA LYS A 72 -20.37 13.36 -11.60
C LYS A 72 -20.38 14.71 -12.33
N ILE A 73 -19.29 15.04 -13.04
CA ILE A 73 -19.15 16.30 -13.78
C ILE A 73 -19.99 16.24 -15.05
N PHE A 74 -19.88 15.18 -15.85
CA PHE A 74 -20.51 15.10 -17.18
C PHE A 74 -21.99 14.71 -17.17
N SER A 75 -22.48 13.97 -16.16
CA SER A 75 -23.90 13.57 -16.06
C SER A 75 -24.90 14.74 -16.07
N PRO A 76 -24.68 15.87 -15.38
CA PRO A 76 -25.60 17.02 -15.44
C PRO A 76 -25.51 17.80 -16.76
N TYR A 77 -24.38 17.79 -17.47
CA TYR A 77 -24.24 18.48 -18.77
C TYR A 77 -25.06 17.84 -19.88
N SER A 78 -25.44 16.56 -19.75
CA SER A 78 -26.23 15.85 -20.76
C SER A 78 -27.70 16.31 -20.86
N GLY A 79 -28.13 17.28 -20.06
CA GLY A 79 -29.44 17.93 -20.16
C GLY A 79 -30.62 17.10 -19.66
N LEU A 80 -30.40 15.84 -19.28
CA LEU A 80 -31.38 14.95 -18.69
C LEU A 80 -30.80 14.30 -17.43
N ALA A 81 -31.16 14.80 -16.25
CA ALA A 81 -30.70 14.25 -14.97
C ALA A 81 -31.46 12.95 -14.64
N LEU A 82 -31.07 11.84 -15.29
CA LEU A 82 -31.68 10.53 -15.09
C LEU A 82 -31.61 10.05 -13.63
N ALA A 83 -30.59 10.48 -12.88
CA ALA A 83 -30.45 10.19 -11.45
C ALA A 83 -31.55 10.85 -10.60
N ASP A 84 -31.93 12.09 -10.93
CA ASP A 84 -32.97 12.83 -10.22
C ASP A 84 -34.35 12.27 -10.58
N LEU A 85 -34.55 11.89 -11.84
CA LEU A 85 -35.77 11.19 -12.27
C LEU A 85 -35.92 9.83 -11.57
N MET A 86 -34.84 9.03 -11.51
CA MET A 86 -34.87 7.72 -10.86
C MET A 86 -35.05 7.83 -9.34
N THR A 87 -34.46 8.84 -8.69
CA THR A 87 -34.64 9.06 -7.25
C THR A 87 -36.04 9.58 -6.92
N ALA A 88 -36.59 10.48 -7.73
CA ALA A 88 -37.98 10.90 -7.63
C ALA A 88 -38.96 9.73 -7.84
N ALA A 89 -38.72 8.90 -8.87
CA ALA A 89 -39.52 7.70 -9.14
C ALA A 89 -39.42 6.66 -8.01
N ARG A 90 -38.23 6.39 -7.49
CA ARG A 90 -38.03 5.48 -6.34
C ARG A 90 -38.68 6.01 -5.06
N LYS A 91 -38.58 7.31 -4.80
CA LYS A 91 -39.23 7.95 -3.65
C LYS A 91 -40.75 7.77 -3.75
N SER A 92 -41.33 8.05 -4.92
CA SER A 92 -42.75 7.84 -5.19
C SER A 92 -43.18 6.38 -5.03
N ALA A 93 -42.37 5.43 -5.51
CA ALA A 93 -42.66 4.00 -5.36
C ALA A 93 -42.60 3.52 -3.89
N LYS A 94 -41.76 4.13 -3.06
CA LYS A 94 -41.57 3.76 -1.65
C LYS A 94 -42.62 4.38 -0.72
N THR A 95 -43.09 5.58 -1.04
CA THR A 95 -44.04 6.30 -0.17
C THR A 95 -45.48 5.81 -0.34
N GLY A 96 -45.82 5.13 -1.45
CA GLY A 96 -47.12 4.45 -1.61
C GLY A 96 -48.35 5.37 -1.50
N ALA A 97 -48.15 6.68 -1.44
CA ALA A 97 -49.21 7.67 -1.38
C ALA A 97 -49.65 7.99 -2.81
N GLU A 98 -50.95 8.07 -3.04
CA GLU A 98 -51.59 8.66 -4.22
C GLU A 98 -51.26 10.16 -4.34
N ASP A 99 -49.99 10.51 -4.37
CA ASP A 99 -49.56 11.87 -4.65
C ASP A 99 -49.80 12.13 -6.14
N LYS A 100 -50.46 13.26 -6.43
CA LYS A 100 -50.70 13.83 -7.77
C LYS A 100 -49.42 13.96 -8.64
N LEU A 101 -48.26 13.64 -8.08
CA LEU A 101 -46.94 13.62 -8.70
C LEU A 101 -46.79 12.52 -9.75
N ILE A 102 -47.36 11.32 -9.56
CA ILE A 102 -47.27 10.21 -10.54
C ILE A 102 -47.97 10.56 -11.87
N PRO A 103 -49.24 11.02 -11.88
CA PRO A 103 -49.87 11.47 -13.12
C PRO A 103 -49.20 12.73 -13.70
N CYS A 104 -48.64 13.61 -12.87
CA CYS A 104 -47.88 14.78 -13.34
C CYS A 104 -46.59 14.39 -14.08
N VAL A 105 -45.78 13.48 -13.52
CA VAL A 105 -44.56 12.99 -14.17
C VAL A 105 -44.90 12.18 -15.44
N ALA A 106 -45.94 11.34 -15.39
CA ALA A 106 -46.41 10.57 -16.53
C ALA A 106 -46.91 11.47 -17.69
N THR A 107 -47.67 12.52 -17.38
CA THR A 107 -48.15 13.49 -18.39
C THR A 107 -47.02 14.37 -18.92
N THR A 108 -46.01 14.70 -18.11
CA THR A 108 -44.82 15.46 -18.53
C THR A 108 -43.93 14.64 -19.45
N LEU A 109 -43.77 13.34 -19.18
CA LEU A 109 -43.06 12.40 -20.05
C LEU A 109 -43.82 12.12 -21.36
N GLN A 110 -45.15 12.02 -21.32
CA GLN A 110 -45.97 11.87 -22.54
C GLN A 110 -45.98 13.13 -23.42
N LYS A 111 -45.86 14.32 -22.83
CA LYS A 111 -45.80 15.60 -23.58
C LYS A 111 -44.40 15.92 -24.10
N ALA A 112 -43.36 15.21 -23.66
CA ALA A 112 -42.01 15.43 -24.14
C ALA A 112 -41.84 14.85 -25.56
N PRO A 113 -41.26 15.61 -26.52
CA PRO A 113 -41.03 15.09 -27.86
C PRO A 113 -40.03 13.91 -27.79
N THR A 114 -40.51 12.73 -28.20
CA THR A 114 -39.76 11.46 -28.20
C THR A 114 -38.42 11.57 -28.93
N SER A 115 -38.33 12.39 -29.99
CA SER A 115 -37.08 12.62 -30.73
C SER A 115 -35.98 13.30 -29.91
N LYS A 116 -36.33 14.31 -29.09
CA LYS A 116 -35.36 14.98 -28.22
C LYS A 116 -34.96 14.07 -27.06
N VAL A 117 -35.93 13.37 -26.45
CA VAL A 117 -35.65 12.41 -25.37
C VAL A 117 -34.71 11.29 -25.84
N LEU A 118 -34.90 10.78 -27.07
CA LEU A 118 -34.02 9.77 -27.66
C LEU A 118 -32.60 10.30 -27.92
N HIS A 119 -32.46 11.55 -28.39
CA HIS A 119 -31.15 12.16 -28.63
C HIS A 119 -30.37 12.40 -27.33
N TYR A 120 -31.01 12.94 -26.29
CA TYR A 120 -30.39 13.10 -24.97
C TYR A 120 -30.11 11.75 -24.29
N GLY A 121 -31.01 10.77 -24.46
CA GLY A 121 -30.82 9.40 -23.97
C GLY A 121 -29.64 8.68 -24.64
N SER A 122 -29.48 8.83 -25.96
CA SER A 122 -28.36 8.29 -26.72
C SER A 122 -27.02 8.91 -26.28
N SER A 123 -26.99 10.23 -26.07
CA SER A 123 -25.80 10.94 -25.55
C SER A 123 -25.41 10.44 -24.15
N LEU A 124 -26.38 10.27 -23.24
CA LEU A 124 -26.15 9.70 -21.90
C LEU A 124 -25.65 8.26 -21.93
N PHE A 125 -26.23 7.43 -22.81
CA PHE A 125 -25.80 6.04 -22.97
C PHE A 125 -24.36 5.95 -23.46
N ASN A 126 -24.01 6.75 -24.48
CA ASN A 126 -22.64 6.83 -24.99
C ASN A 126 -21.66 7.32 -23.91
N LEU A 127 -22.02 8.34 -23.14
CA LEU A 127 -21.22 8.81 -22.00
C LEU A 127 -21.03 7.71 -20.94
N TYR A 128 -22.07 6.95 -20.62
CA TYR A 128 -22.00 5.84 -19.66
C TYR A 128 -21.04 4.75 -20.13
N ILE A 129 -21.12 4.35 -21.41
CA ILE A 129 -20.20 3.38 -22.01
C ILE A 129 -18.76 3.90 -21.97
N ILE A 130 -18.52 5.16 -22.30
CA ILE A 130 -17.18 5.79 -22.22
C ILE A 130 -16.65 5.75 -20.78
N VAL A 131 -17.47 6.09 -19.79
CA VAL A 131 -17.06 6.02 -18.37
C VAL A 131 -16.74 4.58 -17.96
N LYS A 132 -17.50 3.58 -18.43
CA LYS A 132 -17.19 2.17 -18.16
C LYS A 132 -15.87 1.72 -18.80
N ILE A 133 -15.61 2.13 -20.04
CA ILE A 133 -14.33 1.88 -20.71
C ILE A 133 -13.19 2.56 -19.93
N LEU A 134 -13.38 3.81 -19.49
CA LEU A 134 -12.40 4.54 -18.71
C LEU A 134 -12.10 3.87 -17.36
N ILE A 135 -13.11 3.32 -16.68
CA ILE A 135 -12.94 2.53 -15.45
C ILE A 135 -12.11 1.28 -15.74
N PHE A 136 -12.45 0.54 -16.79
CA PHE A 136 -11.74 -0.68 -17.16
C PHE A 136 -10.28 -0.40 -17.54
N ALA A 137 -10.03 0.63 -18.36
CA ALA A 137 -8.69 1.07 -18.71
C ALA A 137 -7.89 1.52 -17.47
N ASN A 138 -8.53 2.23 -16.53
CA ASN A 138 -7.89 2.64 -15.28
C ASN A 138 -7.50 1.43 -14.41
N LEU A 139 -8.35 0.40 -14.34
CA LEU A 139 -8.03 -0.86 -13.66
C LEU A 139 -6.81 -1.56 -14.28
N LEU A 140 -6.77 -1.67 -15.61
CA LEU A 140 -5.64 -2.27 -16.32
C LEU A 140 -4.35 -1.49 -16.12
N LEU A 141 -4.40 -0.16 -16.18
CA LEU A 141 -3.24 0.70 -15.95
C LEU A 141 -2.71 0.55 -14.53
N GLN A 142 -3.60 0.55 -13.52
CA GLN A 142 -3.19 0.36 -12.14
C GLN A 142 -2.60 -1.03 -11.89
N PHE A 143 -3.16 -2.07 -12.51
CA PHE A 143 -2.61 -3.42 -12.46
C PHE A 143 -1.21 -3.48 -13.08
N PHE A 144 -1.02 -2.89 -14.26
CA PHE A 144 0.29 -2.82 -14.91
C PHE A 144 1.31 -2.03 -14.09
N PHE A 145 0.91 -0.87 -13.55
CA PHE A 145 1.77 -0.03 -12.73
C PHE A 145 2.22 -0.76 -11.45
N LEU A 146 1.30 -1.49 -10.81
CA LEU A 146 1.63 -2.33 -9.64
C LEU A 146 2.60 -3.45 -10.04
N ASN A 147 2.37 -4.13 -11.16
CA ASN A 147 3.24 -5.22 -11.62
C ASN A 147 4.66 -4.72 -11.93
N HIS A 148 4.78 -3.56 -12.58
CA HIS A 148 6.06 -2.92 -12.85
C HIS A 148 6.77 -2.49 -11.56
N PHE A 149 6.05 -1.87 -10.63
CA PHE A 149 6.63 -1.36 -9.38
C PHE A 149 7.17 -2.47 -8.47
N LEU A 150 6.51 -3.63 -8.42
CA LEU A 150 6.98 -4.74 -7.62
C LEU A 150 8.14 -5.51 -8.29
N GLY A 151 8.50 -5.14 -9.52
CA GLY A 151 9.69 -5.64 -10.22
C GLY A 151 9.67 -7.15 -10.42
N THR A 152 8.49 -7.78 -10.45
CA THR A 152 8.40 -9.23 -10.53
C THR A 152 8.41 -9.70 -11.97
N GLU A 153 9.20 -10.72 -12.25
CA GLU A 153 9.29 -11.42 -13.55
C GLU A 153 7.95 -12.05 -14.01
N TYR A 154 6.93 -12.06 -13.16
CA TYR A 154 5.62 -12.66 -13.43
C TYR A 154 4.62 -11.62 -13.97
N THR A 155 3.83 -12.01 -14.98
CA THR A 155 2.73 -11.20 -15.55
C THR A 155 1.50 -11.12 -14.63
N PHE A 156 1.35 -12.09 -13.73
CA PHE A 156 0.31 -12.15 -12.71
C PHE A 156 0.95 -12.29 -11.32
N TRP A 157 1.56 -11.20 -10.84
CA TRP A 157 2.21 -11.13 -9.54
C TRP A 157 1.40 -11.78 -8.39
N GLY A 158 0.10 -11.47 -8.28
CA GLY A 158 -0.75 -11.99 -7.21
C GLY A 158 -0.99 -13.51 -7.26
N ALA A 159 -1.09 -14.09 -8.46
CA ALA A 159 -1.27 -15.53 -8.63
C ALA A 159 0.04 -16.29 -8.36
N GLY A 160 1.17 -15.74 -8.79
CA GLY A 160 2.49 -16.31 -8.54
C GLY A 160 2.81 -16.38 -7.04
N ILE A 161 2.57 -15.30 -6.31
CA ILE A 161 2.76 -15.28 -4.85
C ILE A 161 1.82 -16.24 -4.14
N LEU A 162 0.53 -16.27 -4.54
CA LEU A 162 -0.43 -17.19 -3.92
C LEU A 162 0.00 -18.65 -4.15
N ASN A 163 0.46 -18.97 -5.36
CA ASN A 163 1.00 -20.28 -5.67
C ASN A 163 2.23 -20.61 -4.82
N ASP A 164 3.17 -19.68 -4.65
CA ASP A 164 4.36 -19.89 -3.81
C ASP A 164 4.01 -20.05 -2.32
N MET A 165 3.01 -19.33 -1.83
CA MET A 165 2.47 -19.50 -0.47
C MET A 165 1.78 -20.85 -0.30
N LEU A 166 1.00 -21.30 -1.29
CA LEU A 166 0.34 -22.62 -1.28
C LEU A 166 1.37 -23.77 -1.31
N HIS A 167 2.48 -23.59 -2.02
CA HIS A 167 3.59 -24.55 -2.04
C HIS A 167 4.51 -24.44 -0.82
N GLY A 168 4.20 -23.56 0.14
CA GLY A 168 4.98 -23.41 1.37
C GLY A 168 6.40 -22.86 1.17
N ARG A 169 6.69 -22.22 0.04
CA ARG A 169 8.00 -21.60 -0.19
C ARG A 169 8.18 -20.43 0.77
N GLN A 170 9.22 -20.46 1.59
CA GLN A 170 9.46 -19.39 2.55
C GLN A 170 10.17 -18.19 1.89
N TRP A 171 9.97 -17.01 2.49
CA TRP A 171 10.55 -15.73 2.05
C TRP A 171 12.09 -15.77 1.95
N GLN A 172 12.75 -16.64 2.72
CA GLN A 172 14.21 -16.81 2.66
C GLN A 172 14.68 -17.33 1.28
N GLN A 173 13.82 -18.04 0.54
CA GLN A 173 14.15 -18.63 -0.76
C GLN A 173 13.62 -17.80 -1.93
N SER A 174 12.46 -17.17 -1.78
CA SER A 174 11.86 -16.35 -2.84
C SER A 174 12.41 -14.93 -2.88
N GLY A 175 13.01 -14.44 -1.80
CA GLY A 175 13.51 -13.05 -1.70
C GLY A 175 12.41 -11.99 -1.66
N HIS A 176 11.15 -12.39 -1.79
CA HIS A 176 9.99 -11.53 -1.69
C HIS A 176 9.60 -11.33 -0.22
N PHE A 177 9.38 -10.07 0.18
CA PHE A 177 8.96 -9.66 1.52
C PHE A 177 9.87 -10.16 2.66
N PRO A 178 11.15 -9.80 2.67
CA PRO A 178 12.04 -10.17 3.75
C PRO A 178 11.64 -9.46 5.05
N ARG A 179 11.56 -10.23 6.13
CA ARG A 179 11.27 -9.69 7.48
C ARG A 179 12.53 -9.12 8.14
N VAL A 180 13.69 -9.41 7.57
CA VAL A 180 15.02 -9.06 8.05
C VAL A 180 15.81 -8.52 6.86
N ALA A 181 16.46 -7.38 7.04
CA ALA A 181 17.36 -6.77 6.08
C ALA A 181 18.70 -6.43 6.72
N PHE A 182 19.73 -6.30 5.90
CA PHE A 182 21.06 -5.85 6.31
C PHE A 182 21.26 -4.40 5.89
N CYS A 183 22.00 -3.67 6.71
CA CYS A 183 22.35 -2.28 6.47
C CYS A 183 23.84 -2.07 6.77
N ASP A 184 24.50 -1.31 5.92
CA ASP A 184 25.91 -0.97 6.04
C ASP A 184 26.01 0.47 6.62
N LEU A 185 26.43 0.57 7.87
CA LEU A 185 26.69 1.81 8.60
C LEU A 185 28.10 2.31 8.29
N THR A 186 28.21 3.51 7.73
CA THR A 186 29.53 4.15 7.53
C THR A 186 29.69 5.31 8.51
N VAL A 187 30.57 5.13 9.50
CA VAL A 187 30.84 6.14 10.54
C VAL A 187 32.21 6.73 10.29
N ARG A 188 32.27 8.07 10.22
CA ARG A 188 33.53 8.80 10.06
C ARG A 188 34.03 9.26 11.42
N GLU A 189 35.18 8.73 11.82
CA GLU A 189 35.96 9.23 12.95
C GLU A 189 37.16 10.02 12.41
N MET A 190 37.73 10.94 13.19
CA MET A 190 38.84 11.78 12.74
C MET A 190 40.02 10.89 12.27
N GLY A 191 40.24 10.81 10.96
CA GLY A 191 41.35 10.06 10.35
C GLY A 191 41.02 8.63 9.88
N ASN A 192 39.82 8.09 10.12
CA ASN A 192 39.45 6.77 9.61
C ASN A 192 37.94 6.61 9.34
N ILE A 193 37.59 5.86 8.29
CA ILE A 193 36.20 5.51 7.96
C ILE A 193 35.95 4.07 8.41
N ASN A 194 35.08 3.89 9.40
CA ASN A 194 34.72 2.58 9.93
C ASN A 194 33.37 2.14 9.35
N ASN A 195 33.35 0.99 8.68
CA ASN A 195 32.14 0.40 8.11
C ASN A 195 31.67 -0.77 8.95
N TRP A 196 30.43 -0.71 9.44
CA TRP A 196 29.79 -1.74 10.26
C TRP A 196 28.56 -2.28 9.55
N THR A 197 28.33 -3.59 9.57
CA THR A 197 27.10 -4.17 9.03
C THR A 197 26.20 -4.63 10.17
N VAL A 198 24.94 -4.19 10.15
CA VAL A 198 23.95 -4.53 11.18
C VAL A 198 22.75 -5.22 10.57
N GLN A 199 22.18 -6.16 11.32
CA GLN A 199 20.96 -6.87 10.93
C GLN A 199 19.75 -6.15 11.52
N CYS A 200 18.84 -5.67 10.66
CA CYS A 200 17.66 -4.93 11.09
C CYS A 200 16.37 -5.68 10.72
N VAL A 201 15.38 -5.60 11.60
CA VAL A 201 14.03 -6.14 11.37
C VAL A 201 13.15 -5.01 10.85
N LEU A 202 12.56 -5.20 9.66
CA LEU A 202 11.61 -4.26 9.08
C LEU A 202 10.29 -4.34 9.84
N MET A 203 9.95 -3.27 10.55
CA MET A 203 8.67 -3.14 11.24
C MET A 203 7.60 -2.70 10.23
N VAL A 204 6.93 -3.66 9.59
CA VAL A 204 5.90 -3.36 8.58
C VAL A 204 4.56 -2.92 9.21
N SER A 205 4.34 -3.12 10.51
CA SER A 205 3.08 -2.71 11.17
C SER A 205 3.28 -1.88 12.45
N VAL A 206 2.43 -0.88 12.64
CA VAL A 206 2.35 -0.08 13.88
C VAL A 206 2.16 -0.98 15.11
N TYR A 207 1.50 -2.13 14.96
CA TYR A 207 1.27 -3.11 16.02
C TYR A 207 2.54 -3.82 16.50
N SER A 208 3.44 -4.23 15.60
CA SER A 208 4.70 -4.87 16.01
C SER A 208 5.60 -3.90 16.80
N SER A 209 5.58 -2.61 16.43
CA SER A 209 6.37 -1.57 17.10
C SER A 209 6.00 -1.38 18.58
N ARG A 210 4.71 -1.48 18.95
CA ARG A 210 4.25 -1.39 20.35
C ARG A 210 4.68 -2.61 21.17
N ARG A 211 4.55 -3.81 20.60
CA ARG A 211 4.97 -5.07 21.25
C ARG A 211 6.47 -5.10 21.52
N GLN A 212 7.27 -4.57 20.60
CA GLN A 212 8.71 -4.52 20.75
C GLN A 212 9.22 -3.40 21.69
N ARG A 213 8.49 -2.28 21.83
CA ARG A 213 8.75 -1.32 22.91
C ARG A 213 8.52 -1.95 24.29
N ALA A 214 7.45 -2.73 24.44
CA ALA A 214 7.22 -3.49 25.66
C ALA A 214 8.37 -4.49 25.93
N ILE A 215 8.86 -5.19 24.90
CA ILE A 215 10.04 -6.07 25.02
C ILE A 215 11.31 -5.28 25.38
N ARG A 216 11.55 -4.08 24.83
CA ARG A 216 12.68 -3.20 25.23
C ARG A 216 12.59 -2.77 26.69
N VAL A 217 11.40 -2.40 27.18
CA VAL A 217 11.17 -2.07 28.60
C VAL A 217 11.42 -3.30 29.48
N LEU A 218 10.95 -4.48 29.07
CA LEU A 218 11.20 -5.73 29.79
C LEU A 218 12.67 -6.13 29.78
N ARG A 219 13.40 -5.93 28.68
CA ARG A 219 14.84 -6.21 28.58
C ARG A 219 15.66 -5.26 29.44
N ARG A 220 15.34 -3.96 29.49
CA ARG A 220 15.98 -3.02 30.44
C ARG A 220 15.72 -3.42 31.89
N LYS A 221 14.47 -3.79 32.23
CA LYS A 221 14.12 -4.32 33.56
C LYS A 221 14.82 -5.64 33.90
N ALA A 222 15.13 -6.47 32.90
CA ALA A 222 15.85 -7.73 33.11
C ALA A 222 17.37 -7.52 33.29
N VAL A 223 17.94 -6.48 32.69
CA VAL A 223 19.37 -6.13 32.82
C VAL A 223 19.64 -5.34 34.11
N GLU A 224 18.67 -4.60 34.65
CA GLU A 224 18.78 -3.88 35.93
C GLU A 224 18.57 -4.75 37.18
N LYS A 225 18.29 -6.06 37.05
CA LYS A 225 18.36 -6.94 38.24
C LYS A 225 19.82 -7.16 38.60
N PRO A 226 20.31 -6.66 39.76
CA PRO A 226 21.63 -7.00 40.21
C PRO A 226 21.65 -8.51 40.48
N PHE A 227 22.68 -9.18 39.98
CA PHE A 227 23.05 -10.53 40.36
C PHE A 227 23.44 -10.48 41.84
N SER A 228 22.45 -10.54 42.73
CA SER A 228 22.67 -10.73 44.17
C SER A 228 23.20 -12.15 44.33
N GLY A 229 24.48 -12.24 44.69
CA GLY A 229 25.19 -13.48 44.90
C GLY A 229 24.54 -14.39 45.93
N GLU A 230 24.75 -15.68 45.73
CA GLU A 230 24.61 -16.71 46.75
C GLU A 230 25.90 -17.55 46.68
N GLU A 231 26.94 -17.02 47.35
CA GLU A 231 27.97 -17.82 48.01
C GLU A 231 27.42 -18.17 49.41
N THR A 232 27.86 -19.31 49.96
CA THR A 232 27.38 -20.07 51.16
C THR A 232 26.29 -21.09 50.82
N THR A 233 26.48 -22.40 50.98
CA THR A 233 27.41 -23.18 51.83
C THR A 233 27.63 -24.56 51.21
#